data_AF-A0A1V6LXY2-F1
#
_entry.id   AF-A0A1V6LXY2-F1
#
_cell.length_a   1.000
_cell.length_b   1.000
_cell.length_c   1.000
_cell.angle_alpha   90.00
_cell.angle_beta   90.00
_cell.angle_gamma   90.00
#
_symmetry.space_group_name_H-M   'P 1'
#
loop_
_entity.id
_entity.type
_entity.pdbx_description
1 polymer ?
#
loop_
_entity_poly.entity_id
_entity_poly.type
_entity_poly.pdbx_seq_one_letter_code
_entity_poly.pdbx_strand_id
1 'polypeptide(L)'
;MSRRIPDLYLHLGETHVHHLNYGIFLLAGVGAYLLFWHPIGRNLEIAAIIYGSGMALTFDEFGMWLHLGGSYWQRASLDAITVISSVFGLITFAPSLKRFRFQHWAGTAVISIAVSVFFFMLIESFKYVGKVVIPVLQEIEVESPP
;
A
#
# COMPACT_ATOMS: atom_id res chain seq x y z
N MET A 1 -29.91 -5.21 0.26
CA MET A 1 -28.67 -4.62 -0.30
C MET A 1 -29.05 -3.69 -1.45
N SER A 2 -28.64 -2.43 -1.39
CA SER A 2 -28.98 -1.45 -2.44
C SER A 2 -28.19 -1.76 -3.72
N ARG A 3 -28.88 -2.24 -4.76
CA ARG A 3 -28.34 -2.49 -6.12
C ARG A 3 -27.95 -1.20 -6.87
N ARG A 4 -27.33 -0.23 -6.20
CA ARG A 4 -26.95 1.06 -6.81
C ARG A 4 -25.47 1.14 -7.17
N ILE A 5 -24.65 0.22 -6.67
CA ILE A 5 -23.23 0.14 -7.01
C ILE A 5 -23.04 -1.21 -7.69
N PRO A 6 -22.45 -1.25 -8.90
CA PRO A 6 -22.12 -2.51 -9.54
C PRO A 6 -21.16 -3.28 -8.64
N ASP A 7 -21.50 -4.54 -8.38
CA ASP A 7 -20.68 -5.40 -7.55
C ASP A 7 -19.43 -5.78 -8.34
N LEU A 8 -18.27 -5.25 -7.94
CA LEU A 8 -16.99 -5.51 -8.61
C LEU A 8 -16.38 -6.86 -8.20
N TYR A 9 -17.06 -7.60 -7.32
CA TYR A 9 -16.67 -8.93 -6.89
C TYR A 9 -16.84 -9.93 -8.04
N LEU A 10 -15.74 -10.60 -8.37
CA LEU A 10 -15.76 -11.70 -9.32
C LEU A 10 -15.82 -13.01 -8.54
N HIS A 11 -16.95 -13.70 -8.71
CA HIS A 11 -17.15 -15.02 -8.15
C HIS A 11 -16.97 -16.06 -9.25
N LEU A 12 -16.01 -16.97 -9.07
CA LEU A 12 -15.86 -18.16 -9.91
C LEU A 12 -16.29 -19.37 -9.08
N GLY A 13 -17.57 -19.74 -9.21
CA GLY A 13 -18.20 -20.74 -8.34
C GLY A 13 -18.21 -20.23 -6.89
N GLU A 14 -17.66 -21.04 -5.98
CA GLU A 14 -17.51 -20.71 -4.54
C GLU A 14 -16.28 -19.81 -4.25
N THR A 15 -15.44 -19.52 -5.25
CA THR A 15 -14.21 -18.75 -5.04
C THR A 15 -14.46 -17.26 -5.26
N HIS A 16 -14.30 -16.48 -4.19
CA HIS A 16 -14.30 -15.02 -4.25
C HIS A 16 -12.93 -14.51 -4.73
N VAL A 17 -12.88 -13.98 -5.94
CA VAL A 17 -11.66 -13.38 -6.48
C VAL A 17 -11.58 -11.94 -5.98
N HIS A 18 -10.59 -11.72 -5.15
CA HIS A 18 -10.22 -10.41 -4.64
C HIS A 18 -9.85 -9.44 -5.76
N HIS A 19 -10.31 -8.20 -5.67
CA HIS A 19 -10.06 -7.18 -6.69
C HIS A 19 -8.58 -6.76 -6.76
N LEU A 20 -7.78 -7.11 -5.74
CA LEU A 20 -6.32 -7.02 -5.80
C LEU A 20 -5.73 -7.72 -7.04
N ASN A 21 -6.38 -8.77 -7.55
CA ASN A 21 -5.92 -9.49 -8.73
C ASN A 21 -5.99 -8.62 -9.99
N TYR A 22 -6.99 -7.73 -10.09
CA TYR A 22 -7.07 -6.76 -11.19
C TYR A 22 -5.88 -5.81 -11.18
N GLY A 23 -5.46 -5.37 -9.98
CA GLY A 23 -4.26 -4.58 -9.78
C GLY A 23 -3.01 -5.30 -10.28
N ILE A 24 -2.84 -6.58 -9.92
CA ILE A 24 -1.70 -7.40 -10.38
C ILE A 24 -1.68 -7.52 -11.91
N PHE A 25 -2.81 -7.81 -12.54
CA PHE A 25 -2.88 -7.91 -14.01
C PHE A 25 -2.59 -6.58 -14.70
N LEU A 26 -3.09 -5.45 -14.16
CA LEU A 26 -2.77 -4.12 -14.66
C LEU A 26 -1.27 -3.83 -14.54
N LEU A 27 -0.66 -4.13 -13.38
CA LEU A 27 0.77 -3.91 -13.16
C LEU A 27 1.63 -4.78 -14.08
N ALA A 28 1.27 -6.06 -14.27
CA ALA A 28 1.97 -6.94 -15.20
C ALA A 28 1.87 -6.44 -16.65
N GLY A 29 0.67 -6.01 -17.07
CA GLY A 29 0.43 -5.47 -18.40
C GLY A 29 1.18 -4.16 -18.66
N VAL A 30 1.13 -3.21 -17.72
CA VAL A 30 1.89 -1.96 -17.82
C VAL A 30 3.40 -2.22 -17.76
N GLY A 31 3.85 -3.12 -16.89
CA GLY A 31 5.27 -3.52 -16.82
C GLY A 31 5.77 -4.09 -18.15
N ALA A 32 5.00 -5.01 -18.76
CA ALA A 32 5.29 -5.52 -20.09
C ALA A 32 5.32 -4.40 -21.14
N TYR A 33 4.32 -3.50 -21.13
CA TYR A 33 4.26 -2.37 -22.05
C TYR A 33 5.49 -1.46 -21.93
N LEU A 34 5.92 -1.14 -20.71
CA LEU A 34 7.11 -0.32 -20.45
C LEU A 34 8.39 -1.02 -20.93
N LEU A 35 8.52 -2.33 -20.70
CA LEU A 35 9.71 -3.11 -21.06
C LEU A 35 9.85 -3.37 -22.57
N PHE A 36 8.74 -3.65 -23.26
CA PHE A 36 8.80 -4.04 -24.67
C PHE A 36 8.61 -2.86 -25.62
N TRP A 37 7.82 -1.84 -25.26
CA TRP A 37 7.45 -0.75 -26.16
C TRP A 37 8.17 0.57 -25.92
N HIS A 38 8.82 0.76 -24.77
CA HIS A 38 9.55 1.98 -24.42
C HIS A 38 8.76 3.28 -24.71
N PRO A 39 7.54 3.45 -24.17
CA PRO A 39 6.68 4.58 -24.48
C PRO A 39 7.30 5.91 -24.02
N ILE A 40 7.04 6.97 -24.78
CA ILE A 40 7.49 8.34 -24.49
C ILE A 40 6.32 9.34 -24.54
N GLY A 41 6.50 10.50 -23.92
CA GLY A 41 5.51 11.58 -23.90
C GLY A 41 4.18 11.12 -23.30
N ARG A 42 3.07 11.45 -23.97
CA ARG A 42 1.71 11.16 -23.47
C ARG A 42 1.45 9.68 -23.17
N ASN A 43 2.06 8.77 -23.92
CA ASN A 43 1.87 7.33 -23.68
C ASN A 43 2.52 6.88 -22.36
N LEU A 44 3.66 7.48 -22.00
CA LEU A 44 4.31 7.24 -20.72
C LEU A 44 3.48 7.81 -19.55
N GLU A 45 2.88 8.99 -19.74
CA GLU A 45 1.98 9.59 -18.74
C GLU A 45 0.75 8.70 -18.49
N ILE A 46 0.13 8.19 -19.55
CA ILE A 46 -0.99 7.25 -19.44
C ILE A 46 -0.54 5.96 -18.73
N ALA A 47 0.62 5.41 -19.10
CA ALA A 47 1.16 4.24 -18.44
C ALA A 47 1.41 4.49 -16.93
N ALA A 48 1.88 5.67 -16.55
CA ALA A 48 2.09 6.05 -15.15
C ALA A 48 0.77 6.13 -14.37
N ILE A 49 -0.31 6.67 -14.97
CA ILE A 49 -1.64 6.70 -14.35
C ILE A 49 -2.16 5.29 -14.12
N ILE A 50 -2.10 4.43 -15.15
CA ILE A 50 -2.57 3.05 -15.06
C ILE A 50 -1.73 2.25 -14.04
N TYR A 51 -0.41 2.47 -14.02
CA TYR A 51 0.49 1.88 -13.02
C TYR A 51 0.09 2.29 -11.60
N GLY A 52 -0.15 3.58 -11.36
CA GLY A 52 -0.61 4.09 -10.07
C GLY A 52 -1.95 3.49 -9.63
N SER A 53 -2.92 3.37 -10.56
CA SER A 53 -4.20 2.70 -10.30
C SER A 53 -4.02 1.21 -9.98
N GLY A 54 -3.13 0.51 -10.70
CA GLY A 54 -2.79 -0.88 -10.43
C GLY A 54 -2.17 -1.08 -9.04
N MET A 55 -1.27 -0.18 -8.63
CA MET A 55 -0.71 -0.15 -7.27
C MET A 55 -1.83 0.03 -6.23
N ALA A 56 -2.71 1.01 -6.41
CA ALA A 56 -3.78 1.28 -5.45
C ALA A 56 -4.72 0.07 -5.28
N LEU A 57 -5.14 -0.55 -6.38
CA LEU A 57 -5.98 -1.76 -6.37
C LEU A 57 -5.27 -2.95 -5.72
N THR A 58 -3.97 -3.10 -5.91
CA THR A 58 -3.22 -4.24 -5.36
C THR A 58 -3.05 -4.12 -3.84
N PHE A 59 -2.81 -2.91 -3.32
CA PHE A 59 -2.48 -2.68 -1.92
C PHE A 59 -3.69 -2.35 -1.03
N ASP A 60 -4.89 -2.16 -1.58
CA ASP A 60 -6.11 -1.92 -0.78
C ASP A 60 -6.54 -3.11 0.09
N GLU A 61 -6.12 -4.32 -0.30
CA GLU A 61 -6.34 -5.58 0.40
C GLU A 61 -5.01 -6.18 0.89
N PHE A 62 -3.96 -5.37 1.07
CA PHE A 62 -2.63 -5.83 1.50
C PHE A 62 -2.68 -6.67 2.78
N GLY A 63 -3.57 -6.34 3.71
CA GLY A 63 -3.72 -7.11 4.94
C GLY A 63 -4.17 -8.55 4.73
N MET A 64 -4.86 -8.84 3.61
CA MET A 64 -5.24 -10.21 3.24
C MET A 64 -4.10 -11.00 2.61
N TRP A 65 -3.11 -10.35 1.97
CA TRP A 65 -1.90 -11.04 1.51
C TRP A 65 -1.16 -11.71 2.67
N LEU A 66 -1.11 -11.01 3.79
CA LEU A 66 -0.46 -11.48 5.02
C LEU A 66 -1.37 -12.36 5.88
N HIS A 67 -2.56 -12.73 5.38
CA HIS A 67 -3.57 -13.52 6.10
C HIS A 67 -3.83 -12.99 7.52
N LEU A 68 -3.92 -11.66 7.67
CA LEU A 68 -4.11 -11.03 8.97
C LEU A 68 -5.55 -11.23 9.45
N GLY A 69 -5.70 -11.79 10.65
CA GLY A 69 -7.02 -12.03 11.25
C GLY A 69 -7.72 -10.76 11.74
N GLY A 70 -9.05 -10.84 11.87
CA GLY A 70 -9.87 -9.85 12.60
C GLY A 70 -10.00 -8.50 11.88
N SER A 71 -9.90 -7.40 12.61
CA SER A 71 -9.95 -6.03 12.05
C SER A 71 -8.57 -5.52 11.59
N TYR A 72 -7.50 -6.27 11.88
CA TYR A 72 -6.13 -5.81 11.65
C TYR A 72 -5.77 -5.74 10.16
N TRP A 73 -6.38 -6.57 9.30
CA TRP A 73 -6.15 -6.52 7.86
C TRP A 73 -6.52 -5.16 7.25
N GLN A 74 -7.57 -4.50 7.74
CA GLN A 74 -7.98 -3.17 7.25
C GLN A 74 -6.92 -2.13 7.60
N ARG A 75 -6.43 -2.17 8.85
CA ARG A 75 -5.39 -1.26 9.32
C ARG A 75 -4.08 -1.49 8.57
N ALA A 76 -3.67 -2.73 8.39
CA ALA A 76 -2.46 -3.06 7.62
C ALA A 76 -2.56 -2.57 6.16
N SER A 77 -3.74 -2.64 5.55
CA SER A 77 -3.94 -2.13 4.19
C SER A 77 -3.88 -0.61 4.12
N LEU A 78 -4.46 0.09 5.10
CA LEU A 78 -4.32 1.54 5.23
C LEU A 78 -2.87 1.96 5.44
N ASP A 79 -2.13 1.25 6.29
CA ASP A 79 -0.71 1.49 6.54
C ASP A 79 0.10 1.30 5.24
N ALA A 80 -0.17 0.24 4.47
CA ALA A 80 0.49 -0.02 3.19
C ALA A 80 0.23 1.07 2.15
N ILE A 81 -1.04 1.47 1.94
CA ILE A 81 -1.40 2.57 1.03
C ILE A 81 -0.71 3.87 1.46
N THR A 82 -0.66 4.16 2.76
CA THR A 82 -0.04 5.38 3.31
C THR A 82 1.46 5.42 3.00
N VAL A 83 2.17 4.32 3.21
CA VAL A 83 3.60 4.20 2.92
C VAL A 83 3.87 4.39 1.43
N ILE A 84 3.15 3.67 0.57
CA ILE A 84 3.36 3.71 -0.89
C ILE A 84 3.07 5.09 -1.47
N SER A 85 1.94 5.68 -1.06
CA SER A 85 1.55 7.03 -1.50
C SER A 85 2.57 8.06 -1.08
N SER A 86 3.12 7.92 0.12
CA SER A 86 4.16 8.80 0.65
C SER A 86 5.49 8.63 -0.09
N VAL A 87 5.89 7.40 -0.45
CA VAL A 87 7.08 7.16 -1.28
C VAL A 87 6.92 7.78 -2.66
N PHE A 88 5.78 7.60 -3.32
CA PHE A 88 5.53 8.26 -4.61
C PHE A 88 5.48 9.78 -4.49
N GLY A 89 4.89 10.29 -3.41
CA GLY A 89 4.92 11.72 -3.08
C GLY A 89 6.35 12.22 -2.95
N LEU A 90 7.19 11.52 -2.19
CA LEU A 90 8.61 11.87 -2.05
C LEU A 90 9.33 11.85 -3.40
N ILE A 91 9.17 10.80 -4.20
CA ILE A 91 9.81 10.72 -5.52
C ILE A 91 9.36 11.86 -6.44
N THR A 92 8.07 12.22 -6.40
CA THR A 92 7.50 13.26 -7.27
C THR A 92 7.91 14.66 -6.84
N PHE A 93 7.92 14.93 -5.53
CA PHE A 93 8.22 16.25 -4.99
C PHE A 93 9.70 16.46 -4.65
N ALA A 94 10.50 15.38 -4.56
CA ALA A 94 11.92 15.45 -4.30
C ALA A 94 12.58 16.43 -5.27
N PRO A 95 13.19 17.52 -4.76
CA PRO A 95 13.72 18.55 -5.61
C PRO A 95 14.88 17.99 -6.44
N SER A 96 14.84 18.24 -7.74
CA SER A 96 16.05 18.19 -8.55
C SER A 96 17.06 19.18 -7.95
N LEU A 97 18.23 18.69 -7.51
CA LEU A 97 19.30 19.54 -6.94
C LEU A 97 19.68 20.74 -7.83
N LYS A 98 19.32 20.71 -9.12
CA LYS A 98 19.66 21.74 -10.11
C LYS A 98 18.64 22.88 -10.24
N ARG A 99 17.43 22.80 -9.68
CA ARG A 99 16.40 23.86 -9.81
C ARG A 99 15.79 24.21 -8.45
N PHE A 100 16.24 25.31 -7.87
CA PHE A 100 15.73 25.83 -6.60
C PHE A 100 14.34 26.44 -6.78
N ARG A 101 13.29 25.68 -6.47
CA ARG A 101 11.91 26.18 -6.40
C ARG A 101 11.34 25.87 -5.01
N PHE A 102 11.02 26.92 -4.24
CA PHE A 102 10.59 26.83 -2.84
C PHE A 102 9.39 25.88 -2.63
N GLN A 103 8.45 25.83 -3.57
CA GLN A 103 7.26 24.96 -3.51
C GLN A 103 7.60 23.45 -3.44
N HIS A 104 8.62 22.98 -4.17
CA HIS A 104 9.02 21.57 -4.16
C HIS A 104 9.77 21.18 -2.88
N TRP A 105 10.58 22.11 -2.36
CA TRP A 105 11.26 21.94 -1.06
C TRP A 105 10.28 21.91 0.11
N ALA A 106 9.27 22.80 0.10
CA ALA A 106 8.21 22.80 1.11
C ALA A 106 7.39 21.49 1.06
N GLY A 107 6.99 21.04 -0.13
CA GLY A 107 6.28 19.76 -0.29
C GLY A 107 7.10 18.56 0.19
N THR A 108 8.39 18.52 -0.18
CA THR A 108 9.31 17.45 0.28
C THR A 108 9.47 17.45 1.80
N ALA A 109 9.62 18.63 2.41
CA ALA A 109 9.71 18.75 3.86
C ALA A 109 8.44 18.25 4.56
N VAL A 110 7.26 18.66 4.08
CA VAL A 110 5.96 18.22 4.64
C VAL A 110 5.79 16.70 4.52
N ILE A 111 6.04 16.14 3.34
CA ILE A 111 5.91 14.69 3.13
C ILE A 111 6.94 13.93 3.97
N SER A 112 8.18 14.41 4.05
CA SER A 112 9.23 13.78 4.86
C SER A 112 8.89 13.79 6.35
N ILE A 113 8.32 14.89 6.85
CA ILE A 113 7.83 14.98 8.23
C ILE A 113 6.68 13.99 8.44
N ALA A 114 5.69 13.97 7.55
CA ALA A 114 4.56 13.05 7.64
C ALA A 114 5.00 11.58 7.65
N VAL A 115 5.94 11.21 6.76
CA VAL A 115 6.56 9.89 6.71
C VAL A 115 7.28 9.57 8.02
N SER A 116 8.12 10.50 8.50
CA SER A 116 8.88 10.29 9.73
C SER A 116 7.96 10.11 10.94
N VAL A 117 6.90 10.91 11.05
CA VAL A 117 5.88 10.78 12.09
C VAL A 117 5.14 9.46 11.98
N PHE A 118 4.73 9.06 10.77
CA PHE A 118 4.08 7.78 10.53
C PHE A 118 4.97 6.61 10.96
N PHE A 119 6.23 6.56 10.50
CA PHE A 119 7.17 5.49 10.89
C PHE A 119 7.45 5.50 12.39
N PHE A 120 7.55 6.68 13.01
CA PHE A 120 7.69 6.79 14.46
C PHE A 120 6.48 6.18 15.18
N MET A 121 5.25 6.56 14.79
CA MET A 121 4.02 6.00 15.36
C MET A 121 3.90 4.49 15.12
N LEU A 122 4.29 4.02 13.94
CA LEU A 122 4.29 2.61 13.58
C LEU A 122 5.23 1.80 14.48
N ILE A 123 6.46 2.28 14.68
CA ILE A 123 7.44 1.66 15.57
C ILE A 123 6.94 1.64 17.02
N GLU A 124 6.39 2.76 17.51
CA GLU A 124 5.82 2.82 18.86
C GLU A 124 4.64 1.86 19.02
N SER A 125 3.78 1.72 18.00
CA SER A 125 2.70 0.75 17.98
C SER A 125 3.22 -0.69 18.09
N PHE A 126 4.27 -1.04 17.34
CA PHE A 126 4.88 -2.37 17.42
C PHE A 126 5.57 -2.63 18.76
N LYS A 127 6.27 -1.64 19.32
CA LYS A 127 6.87 -1.74 20.66
C LYS A 127 5.81 -1.93 21.74
N TYR A 128 4.68 -1.24 21.64
CA TYR A 128 3.56 -1.38 22.58
C TYR A 128 2.97 -2.79 22.53
N VAL A 129 2.68 -3.29 21.32
CA VAL A 129 2.22 -4.68 21.12
C VAL A 129 3.25 -5.67 21.66
N GLY A 130 4.53 -5.48 21.37
CA GLY A 130 5.61 -6.32 21.90
C GLY A 130 5.67 -6.35 23.43
N LYS A 131 5.41 -5.23 24.10
CA LYS A 131 5.41 -5.15 25.57
C LYS A 131 4.19 -5.76 26.23
N VAL A 132 3.02 -5.69 25.58
CA VAL A 132 1.75 -6.09 26.21
C VAL A 132 1.34 -7.50 25.82
N VAL A 133 1.54 -7.88 24.55
CA VAL A 133 1.03 -9.14 24.00
C VAL A 133 2.03 -10.28 24.15
N ILE A 134 3.34 -10.02 23.96
CA ILE A 134 4.36 -11.08 24.06
C ILE A 134 4.40 -11.74 25.44
N PRO A 135 4.34 -11.02 26.58
CA PRO A 135 4.36 -11.67 27.89
C PRO A 135 3.17 -12.61 28.09
N VAL A 136 1.98 -12.20 27.63
CA VAL A 136 0.75 -13.00 27.70
C VAL A 136 0.86 -14.25 26.83
N LEU A 137 1.43 -14.14 25.62
CA LEU A 137 1.66 -15.29 24.75
C LEU A 137 2.69 -16.26 25.33
N GLN A 138 3.76 -15.75 25.96
CA GLN A 138 4.76 -16.57 26.63
C GLN A 138 4.18 -17.32 27.83
N GLU A 139 3.29 -16.68 28.60
CA GLU A 139 2.60 -17.32 29.72
C GLU A 139 1.69 -18.46 29.24
N ILE A 140 0.92 -18.24 28.15
CA ILE A 140 0.09 -19.27 27.53
C ILE A 140 0.92 -20.42 26.96
N GLU A 141 2.07 -20.14 26.34
CA GLU A 141 2.96 -21.17 25.79
C GLU A 141 3.62 -22.02 26.89
N VAL A 142 3.93 -21.42 28.05
CA VAL A 142 4.43 -22.14 29.23
C VAL A 142 3.34 -22.97 29.92
N GLU A 143 2.09 -22.51 29.92
CA GLU A 143 0.95 -23.23 30.50
C GLU A 143 0.31 -24.27 29.56
N SER A 144 0.67 -24.28 28.28
CA SER A 144 0.14 -25.23 27.31
C SER A 144 0.74 -26.62 27.54
N PRO A 145 -0.08 -27.69 27.64
CA PRO A 145 0.43 -29.04 27.76
C PRO A 145 1.20 -29.46 26.48
N PRO A 146 2.23 -30.33 26.62
CA PRO A 146 3.09 -30.75 25.51
C PRO A 146 2.36 -31.58 24.44
#